data_AF-A0A3T8TEP1-F1
#
_entry.id   AF-A0A3T8TEP1-F1
#
_cell.length_a   1.000
_cell.length_b   1.000
_cell.length_c   1.000
_cell.angle_alpha   90.00
_cell.angle_beta   90.00
_cell.angle_gamma   90.00
#
_symmetry.space_group_name_H-M   'P 1'
#
loop_
_entity.id
_entity.type
_entity.pdbx_description
1 polymer ?
#
loop_
_entity_poly.entity_id
_entity_poly.type
_entity_poly.pdbx_seq_one_letter_code
_entity_poly.pdbx_strand_id
1 'polypeptide(L)' 'MTLAAITMTAPEAASPVQMYRATYSPDDNKLRLYAASRLDPETYKKVHDAGFRWAPKQALFVA' A
#
# COMPACT_ATOMS: atom_id res chain seq x y z
N MET A 1 -10.89 23.38 38.74
CA MET A 1 -11.30 22.83 37.44
C MET A 1 -10.22 21.88 36.96
N THR A 2 -10.48 20.59 37.09
CA THR A 2 -9.56 19.49 36.77
C THR A 2 -9.62 19.23 35.26
N LEU A 3 -8.50 19.29 34.55
CA LEU A 3 -8.39 18.82 33.17
C LEU A 3 -7.56 17.53 33.17
N ALA A 4 -8.24 16.45 32.77
CA ALA A 4 -7.69 15.12 32.59
C ALA A 4 -7.32 14.89 31.12
N ALA A 5 -6.52 13.83 30.90
CA ALA A 5 -6.13 13.21 29.64
C ALA A 5 -5.08 14.00 28.84
N ILE A 6 -4.00 13.37 28.35
CA ILE A 6 -4.04 12.20 27.46
C ILE A 6 -2.87 11.26 27.79
N THR A 7 -3.20 10.02 28.17
CA THR A 7 -2.26 8.89 28.08
C THR A 7 -1.96 8.67 26.60
N MET A 8 -0.73 8.94 26.17
CA MET A 8 -0.23 8.49 24.88
C MET A 8 -0.05 6.97 24.96
N THR A 9 -1.04 6.25 24.42
CA THR A 9 -1.01 4.81 24.17
C THR A 9 0.26 4.44 23.40
N ALA A 10 0.98 3.46 23.95
CA ALA A 10 2.17 2.82 23.39
C ALA A 10 1.97 2.40 21.92
N PRO A 11 3.04 2.34 21.10
CA PRO A 11 2.90 1.97 19.70
C PRO A 11 2.40 0.53 19.61
N GLU A 12 1.14 0.40 19.23
CA GLU A 12 0.51 -0.86 18.86
C GLU A 12 1.40 -1.55 17.84
N ALA A 13 1.74 -2.80 18.14
CA ALA A 13 2.68 -3.62 17.40
C ALA A 13 2.48 -3.46 15.89
N ALA A 14 3.46 -2.84 15.25
CA ALA A 14 3.49 -2.70 13.80
C ALA A 14 3.34 -4.11 13.20
N SER A 15 2.20 -4.35 12.56
CA SER A 15 2.06 -5.41 11.55
C SER A 15 3.27 -5.33 10.62
N PRO A 16 3.79 -6.45 10.07
CA PRO A 16 4.98 -6.41 9.22
C PRO A 16 4.77 -5.30 8.18
N VAL A 17 5.57 -4.24 8.29
CA VAL A 17 5.40 -3.03 7.48
C VAL A 17 5.76 -3.46 6.07
N GLN A 18 4.74 -3.86 5.32
CA GLN A 18 4.94 -4.41 4.00
C GLN A 18 5.41 -3.24 3.15
N MET A 19 6.69 -3.28 2.78
CA MET A 19 7.29 -2.17 2.05
C MET A 19 6.68 -2.12 0.65
N TYR A 20 5.76 -1.17 0.46
CA TYR A 20 5.20 -0.83 -0.84
C TYR A 20 6.05 0.28 -1.45
N ARG A 21 6.48 0.09 -2.70
CA ARG A 21 7.20 1.11 -3.46
C ARG A 21 6.42 1.44 -4.71
N ALA A 22 6.17 2.72 -4.96
CA ALA A 22 5.55 3.18 -6.20
C ALA A 22 6.55 4.01 -7.01
N THR A 23 6.58 3.81 -8.32
CA THR A 23 7.35 4.64 -9.26
C THR A 23 6.45 5.17 -10.36
N TYR A 24 6.68 6.42 -10.76
CA TYR A 24 6.06 7.02 -11.92
C TYR A 24 7.07 7.02 -13.07
N SER A 25 6.69 6.47 -14.21
CA SER A 25 7.49 6.58 -15.44
C SER A 25 6.84 7.61 -16.37
N PRO A 26 7.47 8.78 -16.55
CA PRO A 26 6.95 9.80 -17.44
C PRO A 26 6.96 9.36 -18.92
N ASP A 27 7.90 8.51 -19.33
CA ASP A 27 8.01 8.00 -20.70
C ASP A 27 6.77 7.24 -21.18
N ASP A 28 6.13 6.50 -20.28
CA ASP A 28 4.92 5.71 -20.55
C ASP A 28 3.64 6.36 -19.99
N ASN A 29 3.76 7.43 -19.21
CA ASN A 29 2.70 7.99 -18.34
C ASN A 29 1.99 6.90 -17.51
N LYS A 30 2.79 6.00 -16.89
CA LYS A 30 2.29 4.86 -16.11
C LYS A 30 2.80 4.86 -14.69
N LEU A 31 1.93 4.47 -13.75
CA LEU A 31 2.29 4.22 -12.36
C LEU A 31 2.56 2.73 -12.16
N ARG A 32 3.69 2.40 -11.52
CA ARG A 32 4.05 1.03 -11.16
C ARG A 32 4.11 0.91 -9.64
N LEU A 33 3.41 -0.07 -9.08
CA LEU A 33 3.38 -0.37 -7.66
C LEU A 33 4.00 -1.75 -7.41
N TYR A 34 5.09 -1.75 -6.66
CA TYR A 34 5.80 -2.93 -6.18
C TYR A 34 5.30 -3.29 -4.80
N ALA A 35 4.78 -4.50 -4.66
CA ALA A 35 4.44 -5.10 -3.38
C ALA A 35 5.45 -6.20 -3.07
N ALA A 36 6.01 -6.20 -1.86
CA ALA A 36 6.96 -7.22 -1.42
C ALA A 36 6.33 -8.63 -1.32
N SER A 37 5.00 -8.73 -1.31
CA SER A 37 4.29 -10.00 -1.36
C SER A 37 2.93 -9.85 -2.04
N ARG A 38 2.25 -10.98 -2.26
CA ARG A 38 0.90 -11.00 -2.82
C ARG A 38 -0.06 -10.24 -1.91
N LEU A 39 -0.82 -9.31 -2.49
CA LEU A 39 -1.86 -8.58 -1.79
C LEU A 39 -3.01 -9.53 -1.40
N ASP A 40 -3.60 -9.27 -0.23
CA ASP A 40 -4.82 -9.91 0.22
C ASP A 40 -5.94 -9.65 -0.80
N PRO A 41 -6.94 -10.55 -0.93
CA PRO A 41 -8.00 -10.39 -1.93
C PRO A 41 -8.78 -9.07 -1.78
N GLU A 42 -8.97 -8.57 -0.56
CA GLU A 42 -9.59 -7.27 -0.32
C GLU A 42 -8.72 -6.11 -0.85
N THR A 43 -7.43 -6.13 -0.54
CA THR A 43 -6.46 -5.13 -0.98
C THR A 43 -6.29 -5.17 -2.50
N TYR A 44 -6.23 -6.36 -3.09
CA TYR A 44 -6.22 -6.57 -4.54
C TYR A 44 -7.44 -5.94 -5.20
N LYS A 45 -8.63 -6.14 -4.65
CA LYS A 45 -9.86 -5.53 -5.18
C LYS A 45 -9.79 -4.00 -5.14
N LYS A 46 -9.31 -3.40 -4.04
CA LYS A 46 -9.12 -1.94 -3.93
C LYS A 46 -8.15 -1.40 -4.98
N VAL A 47 -7.03 -2.09 -5.18
CA VAL A 47 -6.01 -1.73 -6.18
C VAL A 47 -6.56 -1.86 -7.61
N HIS A 48 -7.33 -2.91 -7.88
CA HIS A 48 -8.00 -3.12 -9.15
C HIS A 48 -9.07 -2.06 -9.43
N ASP A 49 -9.92 -1.75 -8.45
CA ASP A 49 -10.95 -0.69 -8.56
C ASP A 49 -10.32 0.70 -8.76
N ALA A 50 -9.09 0.91 -8.26
CA ALA A 50 -8.30 2.12 -8.53
C ALA A 50 -7.66 2.15 -9.94
N GLY A 51 -7.88 1.13 -10.77
CA GLY A 51 -7.40 1.07 -12.16
C GLY A 51 -6.05 0.40 -12.36
N PHE A 52 -5.43 -0.13 -11.30
CA PHE A 52 -4.19 -0.88 -11.43
C PHE A 52 -4.45 -2.30 -11.95
N ARG A 53 -3.64 -2.73 -12.91
CA ARG A 53 -3.61 -4.06 -13.49
C ARG A 53 -2.42 -4.85 -12.96
N TRP A 54 -2.64 -6.10 -12.59
CA TRP A 54 -1.56 -6.99 -12.18
C TRP A 54 -0.76 -7.47 -13.41
N ALA A 55 0.56 -7.27 -13.38
CA ALA A 55 1.49 -7.75 -14.39
C ALA A 55 2.21 -9.02 -13.87
N PRO A 56 1.70 -10.24 -14.15
CA PRO A 56 2.21 -11.47 -13.54
C PRO A 56 3.66 -11.77 -13.91
N LYS A 57 4.12 -11.35 -15.10
CA LYS A 57 5.51 -11.53 -15.56
C LYS A 57 6.51 -10.67 -14.78
N GLN A 58 6.06 -9.53 -14.25
CA GLN A 58 6.89 -8.58 -13.49
C GLN A 58 6.59 -8.59 -11.99
N ALA A 59 5.56 -9.32 -11.57
CA ALA A 59 5.05 -9.36 -10.20
C ALA A 59 4.79 -7.95 -9.60
N LEU A 60 4.24 -7.04 -10.42
CA LEU A 60 3.92 -5.66 -10.02
C LEU A 60 2.55 -5.23 -10.55
N PHE A 61 2.03 -4.15 -9.98
CA PHE A 61 0.78 -3.53 -10.43
C PHE A 61 1.09 -2.32 -11.31
N VAL A 62 0.35 -2.14 -12.41
CA VAL A 62 0.51 -1.02 -13.35
C VAL A 62 -0.83 -0.35 -13.64
N ALA A 63 -0.90 0.97 -13.51
CA ALA A 63 -2.05 1.77 -13.96
C ALA A 63 -1.71 2.45 -15.30
#